data_AF-M6FMU4-F1
#
_entry.id   AF-M6FMU4-F1
#
_cell.length_a   1.000
_cell.length_b   1.000
_cell.length_c   1.000
_cell.angle_alpha   90.00
_cell.angle_beta   90.00
_cell.angle_gamma   90.00
#
_symmetry.space_group_name_H-M   'P 1'
#
loop_
_entity.id
_entity.type
_entity.pdbx_description
1 polymer ?
#
loop_
_entity_poly.entity_id
_entity_poly.type
_entity_poly.pdbx_seq_one_letter_code
_entity_poly.pdbx_strand_id
1 'polypeptide(L)'
;MKNKITEPKSERLDQLQLYYDRKEELDSYFEVPSREKIGNEIDSLKHKEVVELETDISFLEECIGFQNYCISKIKRTDAVIESCPSSNEFIGMVVDPKSHPILRFAKNEMKFTISTDDPGIFGTTIEEEYSKAARIGLSAEILETVRQNSFLFTSEILSGRKSAS
;
A
#
# COMPACT_ATOMS: atom_id res chain seq x y z
N MET A 1 5.78 -20.65 -5.90
CA MET A 1 6.19 -19.24 -5.92
C MET A 1 7.68 -19.20 -6.21
N LYS A 2 8.19 -18.16 -6.88
CA LYS A 2 9.64 -17.94 -6.90
C LYS A 2 10.03 -17.64 -5.45
N ASN A 3 10.98 -18.39 -4.89
CA ASN A 3 11.45 -18.17 -3.52
C ASN A 3 12.42 -16.99 -3.41
N LYS A 4 12.64 -16.28 -4.53
CA LYS A 4 13.65 -15.26 -4.68
C LYS A 4 13.11 -14.14 -5.56
N ILE A 5 13.35 -12.91 -5.12
CA ILE A 5 13.11 -11.68 -5.88
C ILE A 5 14.42 -10.91 -6.00
N THR A 6 14.47 -10.00 -6.96
CA THR A 6 15.65 -9.16 -7.17
C THR A 6 15.22 -7.70 -7.19
N GLU A 7 16.01 -6.85 -6.54
CA GLU A 7 15.79 -5.40 -6.53
C GLU A 7 17.11 -4.65 -6.77
N PRO A 8 17.05 -3.40 -7.29
CA PRO A 8 18.23 -2.56 -7.42
C PRO A 8 18.89 -2.30 -6.07
N LYS A 9 20.22 -2.18 -6.06
CA LYS A 9 20.97 -1.78 -4.86
C LYS A 9 20.43 -0.49 -4.23
N SER A 10 20.00 0.47 -5.04
CA SER A 10 19.47 1.74 -4.52
C SER A 10 18.22 1.54 -3.67
N GLU A 11 17.28 0.70 -4.12
CA GLU A 11 16.06 0.41 -3.37
C GLU A 11 16.38 -0.31 -2.05
N ARG A 12 17.31 -1.28 -2.10
CA ARG A 12 17.74 -1.98 -0.89
C ARG A 12 18.41 -1.04 0.12
N LEU A 13 19.25 -0.12 -0.36
CA LEU A 13 19.90 0.87 0.49
C LEU A 13 18.89 1.81 1.14
N ASP A 14 17.90 2.30 0.40
CA ASP A 14 16.84 3.17 0.94
C ASP A 14 16.05 2.45 2.04
N GLN A 15 15.71 1.18 1.83
CA GLN A 15 15.03 0.35 2.84
C GLN A 15 15.90 0.13 4.09
N LEU A 16 17.17 -0.26 3.91
CA LEU A 16 18.10 -0.49 5.02
C LEU A 16 18.36 0.79 5.81
N GLN A 17 18.49 1.94 5.14
CA GLN A 17 18.66 3.23 5.80
C GLN A 17 17.40 3.61 6.61
N LEU A 18 16.21 3.42 6.04
CA LEU A 18 14.95 3.62 6.76
C LEU A 18 14.87 2.73 8.02
N TYR A 19 15.26 1.46 7.90
CA TYR A 19 15.26 0.51 9.01
C TYR A 19 16.26 0.91 10.09
N TYR A 20 17.45 1.37 9.69
CA TYR A 20 18.48 1.84 10.61
C TYR A 20 17.99 3.05 11.42
N ASP A 21 17.42 4.05 10.72
CA ASP A 21 17.03 5.32 11.31
C ASP A 21 15.77 5.22 12.16
N ARG A 22 14.84 4.33 11.80
CA ARG A 22 13.53 4.18 12.46
C ARG A 22 13.38 2.88 13.23
N LYS A 23 14.48 2.20 13.57
CA LYS A 23 14.43 0.87 14.20
C LYS A 23 13.48 0.79 15.39
N GLU A 24 13.60 1.71 16.36
CA GLU A 24 12.78 1.69 17.58
C GLU A 24 11.28 1.81 17.28
N GLU A 25 10.94 2.59 16.26
CA GLU A 25 9.57 2.78 15.82
C GLU A 25 9.05 1.55 15.06
N LEU A 26 9.86 0.99 14.17
CA LEU A 26 9.52 -0.17 13.35
C LEU A 26 9.44 -1.47 14.16
N ASP A 27 10.24 -1.62 15.22
CA ASP A 27 10.22 -2.77 16.15
C ASP A 27 8.85 -2.95 16.83
N SER A 28 8.00 -1.91 16.85
CA SER A 28 6.62 -2.02 17.33
C SER A 28 5.68 -2.73 16.34
N TYR A 29 6.13 -3.02 15.12
CA TYR A 29 5.32 -3.56 14.04
C TYR A 29 5.84 -4.89 13.48
N PHE A 30 7.15 -5.13 13.50
CA PHE A 30 7.81 -6.39 13.11
C PHE A 30 9.23 -6.45 13.70
N GLU A 31 9.87 -7.62 13.64
CA GLU A 31 11.25 -7.77 14.10
C GLU A 31 12.23 -7.15 13.09
N VAL A 32 12.71 -5.94 13.38
CA VAL A 32 13.70 -5.27 12.53
C VAL A 32 15.09 -5.82 12.83
N PRO A 33 15.93 -6.11 11.82
CA PRO A 33 17.32 -6.53 12.05
C PRO A 33 18.09 -5.55 12.96
N SER A 34 19.09 -6.06 13.68
CA SER A 34 19.94 -5.19 14.51
C SER A 34 20.69 -4.19 13.62
N ARG A 35 21.01 -3.00 14.18
CA ARG A 35 21.78 -1.98 13.45
C ARG A 35 23.12 -2.50 12.94
N GLU A 36 23.75 -3.40 13.68
CA GLU A 36 24.96 -4.10 13.25
C GLU A 36 24.70 -4.96 12.00
N LYS A 37 23.64 -5.77 12.00
CA LYS A 37 23.26 -6.58 10.82
C LYS A 37 22.94 -5.70 9.61
N ILE A 38 22.20 -4.61 9.81
CA ILE A 38 21.87 -3.64 8.75
C ILE A 38 23.15 -3.02 8.18
N GLY A 39 24.07 -2.56 9.04
CA GLY A 39 25.35 -1.99 8.62
C GLY A 39 26.21 -2.97 7.83
N ASN A 40 26.31 -4.21 8.30
CA ASN A 40 27.02 -5.27 7.59
C ASN A 40 26.40 -5.57 6.22
N GLU A 41 25.07 -5.55 6.12
CA GLU A 41 24.39 -5.72 4.85
C GLU A 41 24.70 -4.56 3.89
N ILE A 42 24.57 -3.30 4.32
CA ILE A 42 24.91 -2.10 3.55
C ILE A 42 26.34 -2.20 3.01
N ASP A 43 27.31 -2.58 3.86
CA ASP A 43 28.70 -2.75 3.46
C ASP A 43 28.89 -3.83 2.38
N SER A 44 28.12 -4.92 2.47
CA SER A 44 28.12 -6.00 1.47
C SER A 44 27.59 -5.58 0.09
N LEU A 45 26.84 -4.47 0.02
CA LEU A 45 26.26 -3.96 -1.23
C LEU A 45 27.23 -3.09 -2.05
N LYS A 46 28.41 -2.75 -1.53
CA LYS A 46 29.35 -1.80 -2.19
C LYS A 46 29.63 -2.13 -3.65
N HIS A 47 29.79 -3.42 -3.98
CA HIS A 47 30.15 -3.91 -5.31
C HIS A 47 29.01 -4.62 -6.05
N LYS A 48 27.76 -4.44 -5.61
CA LYS A 48 26.57 -5.03 -6.25
C LYS A 48 25.78 -3.96 -7.00
N GLU A 49 25.14 -4.35 -8.09
CA GLU A 49 24.12 -3.53 -8.78
C GLU A 49 22.70 -3.97 -8.39
N VAL A 50 22.54 -5.27 -8.13
CA VAL A 50 21.26 -5.91 -7.81
C VAL A 50 21.45 -6.78 -6.57
N VAL A 51 20.41 -6.86 -5.74
CA VAL A 51 20.34 -7.70 -4.56
C VAL A 51 19.28 -8.78 -4.77
N GLU A 52 19.59 -10.01 -4.38
CA GLU A 52 18.64 -11.13 -4.37
C GLU A 52 18.12 -11.32 -2.94
N LEU A 53 16.79 -11.32 -2.78
CA LEU A 53 16.12 -11.50 -1.50
C LEU A 53 15.33 -12.80 -1.50
N GLU A 54 15.37 -13.53 -0.38
CA GLU A 54 14.54 -14.70 -0.19
C GLU A 54 13.14 -14.29 0.27
N THR A 55 12.10 -14.86 -0.35
CA THR A 55 10.70 -14.57 -0.03
C THR A 55 10.11 -15.69 0.81
N ASP A 56 10.68 -15.89 1.99
CA ASP A 56 10.19 -16.87 2.96
C ASP A 56 9.08 -16.28 3.86
N ILE A 57 8.74 -17.01 4.91
CA ILE A 57 7.71 -16.58 5.86
C ILE A 57 8.16 -15.32 6.63
N SER A 58 9.45 -15.21 6.97
CA SER A 58 9.98 -14.05 7.69
C SER A 58 9.88 -12.79 6.83
N PHE A 59 10.19 -12.89 5.54
CA PHE A 59 9.99 -11.79 4.58
C PHE A 59 8.52 -11.35 4.49
N LEU A 60 7.59 -12.31 4.50
CA LEU A 60 6.16 -11.99 4.48
C LEU A 60 5.71 -11.28 5.76
N GLU A 61 6.16 -11.72 6.92
CA GLU A 61 5.89 -11.08 8.21
C GLU A 61 6.44 -9.64 8.26
N GLU A 62 7.65 -9.44 7.74
CA GLU A 62 8.27 -8.12 7.58
C GLU A 62 7.40 -7.21 6.70
N CYS A 63 6.98 -7.69 5.52
CA CYS A 63 6.13 -6.95 4.60
C CYS A 63 4.79 -6.55 5.23
N ILE A 64 4.14 -7.46 5.95
CA ILE A 64 2.87 -7.18 6.64
C ILE A 64 3.08 -6.14 7.75
N GLY A 65 4.15 -6.28 8.53
CA GLY A 65 4.53 -5.34 9.58
C GLY A 65 4.82 -3.94 9.03
N PHE A 66 5.60 -3.86 7.95
CA PHE A 66 5.89 -2.60 7.28
C PHE A 66 4.62 -1.94 6.71
N GLN A 67 3.70 -2.73 6.15
CA GLN A 67 2.40 -2.20 5.72
C GLN A 67 1.57 -1.66 6.91
N ASN A 68 1.60 -2.32 8.07
CA ASN A 68 0.94 -1.81 9.29
C ASN A 68 1.58 -0.49 9.76
N TYR A 69 2.90 -0.39 9.68
CA TYR A 69 3.62 0.86 9.94
C TYR A 69 3.15 1.98 9.01
N CYS A 70 3.12 1.75 7.70
CA CYS A 70 2.65 2.72 6.71
C CYS A 70 1.19 3.14 6.96
N ILE A 71 0.29 2.20 7.22
CA ILE A 71 -1.11 2.49 7.59
C ILE A 71 -1.16 3.42 8.80
N SER A 72 -0.37 3.14 9.84
CA SER A 72 -0.33 3.97 11.05
C SER A 72 0.17 5.39 10.81
N LYS A 73 1.08 5.57 9.84
CA LYS A 73 1.59 6.88 9.44
C LYS A 73 0.58 7.65 8.61
N ILE A 74 0.01 7.02 7.59
CA ILE A 74 -0.98 7.64 6.71
C ILE A 74 -2.23 8.03 7.50
N LYS A 75 -2.70 7.19 8.44
CA LYS A 75 -3.87 7.49 9.30
C LYS A 75 -3.70 8.76 10.15
N ARG A 76 -2.46 9.20 10.41
CA ARG A 76 -2.15 10.45 11.15
C ARG A 76 -2.11 11.69 10.24
N THR A 77 -2.31 11.52 8.94
CA THR A 77 -2.36 12.60 7.96
C THR A 77 -3.80 12.81 7.49
N ASP A 78 -4.02 13.89 6.73
CA ASP A 78 -5.27 14.12 6.01
C ASP A 78 -5.28 13.52 4.60
N ALA A 79 -4.30 12.67 4.26
CA ALA A 79 -4.26 12.01 2.98
C ALA A 79 -5.48 11.10 2.78
N VAL A 80 -6.01 11.11 1.56
CA VAL A 80 -7.10 10.24 1.11
C VAL A 80 -6.50 9.24 0.13
N ILE A 81 -6.79 7.96 0.31
CA ILE A 81 -6.36 6.91 -0.60
C ILE A 81 -7.39 6.74 -1.71
N GLU A 82 -6.99 6.89 -2.96
CA GLU A 82 -7.80 6.52 -4.12
C GLU A 82 -7.58 5.04 -4.43
N SER A 83 -8.55 4.18 -4.08
CA SER A 83 -8.46 2.75 -4.38
C SER A 83 -9.15 2.47 -5.72
N CYS A 84 -8.48 1.72 -6.59
CA CYS A 84 -8.98 1.37 -7.92
C CYS A 84 -9.08 -0.15 -8.07
N PRO A 85 -10.15 -0.80 -7.56
CA PRO A 85 -10.26 -2.26 -7.46
C PRO A 85 -9.87 -3.03 -8.73
N SER A 86 -10.36 -2.64 -9.91
CA SER A 86 -10.02 -3.34 -11.16
C SER A 86 -8.57 -3.14 -11.59
N SER A 87 -8.03 -1.93 -11.43
CA SER A 87 -6.61 -1.65 -11.69
C SER A 87 -5.70 -2.41 -10.73
N ASN A 88 -6.06 -2.45 -9.45
CA ASN A 88 -5.32 -3.19 -8.41
C ASN A 88 -5.33 -4.71 -8.66
N GLU A 89 -6.45 -5.27 -9.11
CA GLU A 89 -6.52 -6.69 -9.52
C GLU A 89 -5.66 -6.97 -10.76
N PHE A 90 -5.77 -6.13 -11.79
CA PHE A 90 -5.12 -6.36 -13.08
C PHE A 90 -3.60 -6.11 -13.06
N ILE A 91 -3.17 -4.95 -12.53
CA ILE A 91 -1.76 -4.53 -12.48
C ILE A 91 -1.08 -5.05 -11.21
N GLY A 92 -1.75 -4.92 -10.06
CA GLY A 92 -1.21 -5.29 -8.76
C GLY A 92 -1.17 -6.80 -8.51
N MET A 93 -1.68 -7.61 -9.44
CA MET A 93 -1.76 -9.07 -9.33
C MET A 93 -2.42 -9.54 -8.03
N VAL A 94 -3.45 -8.81 -7.56
CA VAL A 94 -4.25 -9.23 -6.42
C VAL A 94 -5.17 -10.36 -6.86
N VAL A 95 -4.66 -11.59 -6.85
CA VAL A 95 -5.37 -12.77 -7.34
C VAL A 95 -6.49 -13.21 -6.40
N ASP A 96 -6.28 -13.09 -5.09
CA ASP A 96 -7.30 -13.40 -4.09
C ASP A 96 -8.02 -12.12 -3.65
N PRO A 97 -9.33 -11.98 -3.93
CA PRO A 97 -10.11 -10.83 -3.50
C PRO A 97 -10.03 -10.57 -2.00
N LYS A 98 -9.89 -11.61 -1.16
CA LYS A 98 -9.79 -11.45 0.30
C LYS A 98 -8.46 -10.81 0.74
N SER A 99 -7.47 -10.81 -0.13
CA SER A 99 -6.17 -10.19 0.08
C SER A 99 -6.13 -8.73 -0.40
N HIS A 100 -7.23 -8.21 -0.96
CA HIS A 100 -7.26 -6.85 -1.50
C HIS A 100 -7.07 -5.79 -0.40
N PRO A 101 -6.18 -4.79 -0.59
CA PRO A 101 -5.81 -3.84 0.46
C PRO A 101 -6.98 -2.95 0.92
N ILE A 102 -8.00 -2.75 0.09
CA ILE A 102 -9.22 -2.01 0.45
C ILE A 102 -9.90 -2.52 1.73
N LEU A 103 -9.82 -3.84 1.99
CA LEU A 103 -10.36 -4.43 3.21
C LEU A 103 -9.58 -3.96 4.45
N ARG A 104 -8.25 -3.77 4.32
CA ARG A 104 -7.41 -3.24 5.39
C ARG A 104 -7.63 -1.75 5.59
N PHE A 105 -7.88 -0.98 4.52
CA PHE A 105 -8.24 0.43 4.65
C PHE A 105 -9.53 0.60 5.45
N ALA A 106 -10.56 -0.16 5.09
CA ALA A 106 -11.83 -0.17 5.82
C ALA A 106 -11.65 -0.62 7.28
N LYS A 107 -10.96 -1.74 7.52
CA LYS A 107 -10.70 -2.27 8.88
C LYS A 107 -9.94 -1.27 9.77
N ASN A 108 -9.06 -0.46 9.19
CA ASN A 108 -8.28 0.54 9.93
C ASN A 108 -8.91 1.94 9.90
N GLU A 109 -10.14 2.09 9.40
CA GLU A 109 -10.87 3.36 9.31
C GLU A 109 -10.07 4.45 8.59
N MET A 110 -9.39 4.06 7.50
CA MET A 110 -8.66 5.01 6.68
C MET A 110 -9.60 5.86 5.83
N LYS A 111 -9.19 7.07 5.48
CA LYS A 111 -9.88 7.90 4.48
C LYS A 111 -9.56 7.33 3.09
N PHE A 112 -10.54 6.78 2.39
CA PHE A 112 -10.35 6.28 1.02
C PHE A 112 -11.59 6.48 0.14
N THR A 113 -11.38 6.50 -1.16
CA THR A 113 -12.41 6.48 -2.22
C THR A 113 -12.31 5.21 -3.06
N ILE A 114 -13.37 4.92 -3.82
CA ILE A 114 -13.36 3.94 -4.90
C ILE A 114 -13.36 4.72 -6.22
N SER A 115 -12.40 4.42 -7.09
CA SER A 115 -12.19 5.10 -8.38
C SER A 115 -11.93 4.09 -9.49
N THR A 116 -12.06 4.53 -10.74
CA THR A 116 -11.92 3.67 -11.93
C THR A 116 -10.51 3.57 -12.48
N ASP A 117 -9.61 4.46 -12.05
CA ASP A 117 -8.32 4.71 -12.73
C ASP A 117 -8.59 5.09 -14.20
N ASP A 118 -8.29 4.21 -15.16
CA ASP A 118 -8.58 4.36 -16.58
C ASP A 118 -9.74 3.44 -17.05
N PRO A 119 -11.01 3.90 -17.08
CA PRO A 119 -12.18 3.11 -17.50
C PRO A 119 -12.00 2.41 -18.84
N GLY A 120 -11.37 3.07 -19.81
CA GLY A 120 -11.14 2.54 -21.15
C GLY A 120 -10.11 1.41 -21.20
N ILE A 121 -9.10 1.44 -20.33
CA ILE A 121 -8.07 0.40 -20.25
C ILE A 121 -8.62 -0.82 -19.50
N PHE A 122 -9.31 -0.60 -18.40
CA PHE A 122 -9.80 -1.69 -17.53
C PHE A 122 -11.19 -2.20 -17.91
N GLY A 123 -11.87 -1.56 -18.87
CA GLY A 123 -13.20 -1.94 -19.31
C GLY A 123 -14.22 -1.92 -18.17
N THR A 124 -14.17 -0.88 -17.34
CA THR A 124 -14.97 -0.75 -16.12
C THR A 124 -15.70 0.59 -16.06
N THR A 125 -16.66 0.69 -15.16
CA THR A 125 -17.44 1.88 -14.81
C THR A 125 -17.39 2.08 -13.30
N ILE A 126 -17.78 3.26 -12.81
CA ILE A 126 -17.78 3.51 -11.37
C ILE A 126 -18.75 2.55 -10.65
N GLU A 127 -19.90 2.24 -11.24
CA GLU A 127 -20.86 1.27 -10.73
C GLU A 127 -20.26 -0.15 -10.63
N GLU A 128 -19.46 -0.56 -11.61
CA GLU A 128 -18.76 -1.84 -11.61
C GLU A 128 -17.65 -1.90 -10.56
N GLU A 129 -16.93 -0.80 -10.31
CA GLU A 129 -15.93 -0.73 -9.23
C GLU A 129 -16.56 -0.90 -7.85
N TYR A 130 -17.71 -0.25 -7.59
CA TYR A 130 -18.46 -0.46 -6.34
C TYR A 130 -18.98 -1.90 -6.23
N SER A 131 -19.49 -2.47 -7.32
CA SER A 131 -19.93 -3.86 -7.38
C SER A 131 -18.77 -4.84 -7.14
N LYS A 132 -17.56 -4.53 -7.63
CA LYS A 132 -16.34 -5.28 -7.36
C LYS A 132 -15.90 -5.16 -5.91
N ALA A 133 -15.92 -3.96 -5.34
CA ALA A 133 -15.59 -3.73 -3.93
C ALA A 133 -16.54 -4.50 -2.98
N ALA A 134 -17.82 -4.61 -3.34
CA ALA A 134 -18.78 -5.47 -2.64
C ALA A 134 -18.39 -6.96 -2.71
N ARG A 135 -18.03 -7.45 -3.91
CA ARG A 135 -17.56 -8.85 -4.11
C ARG A 135 -16.25 -9.16 -3.39
N ILE A 136 -15.35 -8.18 -3.28
CA ILE A 136 -14.12 -8.25 -2.49
C ILE A 136 -14.45 -8.45 -1.00
N GLY A 137 -15.54 -7.86 -0.52
CA GLY A 137 -16.06 -8.09 0.82
C GLY A 137 -16.36 -6.82 1.64
N LEU A 138 -16.39 -5.64 1.02
CA LEU A 138 -16.90 -4.46 1.72
C LEU A 138 -18.41 -4.58 1.94
N SER A 139 -18.86 -4.19 3.14
CA SER A 139 -20.29 -4.17 3.47
C SER A 139 -21.01 -3.02 2.77
N ALA A 140 -22.33 -3.13 2.62
CA ALA A 140 -23.15 -2.09 2.01
C ALA A 140 -23.04 -0.75 2.77
N GLU A 141 -22.93 -0.80 4.10
CA GLU A 141 -22.78 0.38 4.95
C GLU A 141 -21.45 1.10 4.70
N ILE A 142 -20.35 0.33 4.55
CA ILE A 142 -19.04 0.91 4.24
C ILE A 142 -19.04 1.50 2.84
N LEU A 143 -19.61 0.79 1.85
CA LEU A 143 -19.70 1.29 0.47
C LEU A 143 -20.47 2.61 0.40
N GLU A 144 -21.60 2.71 1.09
CA GLU A 144 -22.38 3.96 1.14
C GLU A 144 -21.62 5.08 1.85
N THR A 145 -20.93 4.78 2.94
CA THR A 145 -20.07 5.74 3.65
C THR A 145 -18.97 6.27 2.74
N VAL A 146 -18.28 5.39 2.01
CA VAL A 146 -17.23 5.76 1.04
C VAL A 146 -17.80 6.62 -0.08
N ARG A 147 -18.98 6.27 -0.61
CA ARG A 147 -19.68 7.04 -1.65
C ARG A 147 -20.06 8.44 -1.19
N GLN A 148 -20.50 8.61 0.06
CA GLN A 148 -20.84 9.93 0.60
C GLN A 148 -19.59 10.76 0.87
N ASN A 149 -18.56 10.15 1.46
CA ASN A 149 -17.33 10.84 1.82
C ASN A 149 -16.50 11.26 0.60
N SER A 150 -16.59 10.56 -0.53
CA SER A 150 -15.84 10.91 -1.74
C SER A 150 -16.13 12.32 -2.24
N PHE A 151 -17.35 12.84 -2.04
CA PHE A 151 -17.70 14.23 -2.37
C PHE A 151 -17.00 15.25 -1.48
N LEU A 152 -16.55 14.85 -0.29
CA LEU A 152 -15.79 15.69 0.63
C LEU A 152 -14.29 15.64 0.34
N PHE A 153 -13.82 14.56 -0.28
CA PHE A 153 -12.41 14.34 -0.60
C PHE A 153 -12.07 14.98 -1.94
N THR A 154 -11.93 16.30 -1.92
CA THR A 154 -11.55 17.09 -3.10
C THR A 154 -10.17 17.69 -2.90
N SER A 155 -9.42 17.86 -4.00
CA SER A 155 -8.16 18.60 -4.01
C SER A 155 -8.25 19.71 -5.05
N GLU A 156 -8.43 20.95 -4.59
CA GLU A 156 -8.44 22.13 -5.46
C GLU A 156 -7.08 22.35 -6.13
N ILE A 157 -5.99 21.95 -5.45
CA ILE A 157 -4.62 22.05 -5.96
C ILE A 157 -4.45 21.13 -7.17
N LEU A 158 -4.89 19.86 -7.06
CA LEU A 158 -4.75 18.89 -8.15
C LEU A 158 -5.76 19.13 -9.28
N SER A 159 -7.00 19.49 -8.93
CA SER A 159 -8.06 19.70 -9.92
C SER A 159 -8.01 21.07 -10.60
N GLY A 160 -7.32 22.06 -10.01
CA GLY A 160 -7.37 23.46 -10.42
C GLY A 160 -8.74 24.11 -10.24
N ARG A 161 -9.71 23.41 -9.63
CA ARG A 161 -11.09 23.88 -9.43
C ARG A 161 -11.21 24.37 -7.99
N LYS A 162 -11.48 25.67 -7.82
CA LYS A 162 -11.89 26.22 -6.52
C LYS A 162 -13.29 25.70 -6.19
N SER A 163 -13.51 25.31 -4.95
CA SER A 163 -14.85 25.02 -4.43
C SER A 163 -15.71 26.25 -4.65
N ALA A 164 -16.89 26.07 -5.26
CA ALA A 164 -17.86 27.15 -5.33
C ALA A 164 -18.32 27.48 -3.90
N SER A 165 -17.97 28.67 -3.42
CA SER A 165 -18.39 29.22 -2.13
C SER A 165 -19.88 29.54 -2.09
#